data_AF-A0A7X6ZVT8-F1
#
_entry.id   AF-A0A7X6ZVT8-F1
#
_cell.length_a   1.000
_cell.length_b   1.000
_cell.length_c   1.000
_cell.angle_alpha   90.00
_cell.angle_beta   90.00
_cell.angle_gamma   90.00
#
_symmetry.space_group_name_H-M   'P 1'
#
loop_
_entity.id
_entity.type
_entity.pdbx_description
1 polymer ?
#
loop_
_entity_poly.entity_id
_entity_poly.type
_entity_poly.pdbx_seq_one_letter_code
_entity_poly.pdbx_strand_id
1 'polypeptide(L)'
;MNIWTNIAVPDEFIAAFRLVSKLAKEQTSNINMVWSVNQVSTWNINMNDYYPGDEFVDYIGISAYYQKYFLGRNDWSDSERFNEIVFLAGQSADPVKAVTEVVTRYGDRKPIIIAEGGASHFVRTLNEDTTDWAILHLKKMYHYLPMVYPQIKLMAYFDKSMPNEINEYSLSKSAAMTDEFKKLIKLPHFTSNIGYEKLDNTMTIEKKEQEIYTFVHIYGQLSPIVDYYVDGVWTNSSNEIPYNKVIDFSNLPLGYHNLKVVAHNGNGTVFYEKEYDFNLVERRISVTLNSNKLLFDTDPIMINDRTLVPMRAIFEAMGAEVEWKEDTQTIISKANGVSIEMQIGDNIMTVNSKEIILDVEPVLFGGRTLVPIRALTEAMGANVSWDDNTRTVVIVK
;
A
#
# COMPACT_ATOMS: atom_id res chain seq x y z
N MET A 1 20.07 -3.67 -23.01
CA MET A 1 20.85 -4.92 -22.80
C MET A 1 20.59 -5.92 -23.91
N ASN A 2 19.34 -6.12 -24.30
CA ASN A 2 18.91 -6.95 -25.43
C ASN A 2 18.28 -6.09 -26.55
N ILE A 3 19.08 -5.26 -27.22
CA ILE A 3 18.57 -4.41 -28.30
C ILE A 3 18.49 -5.25 -29.58
N TRP A 4 17.28 -5.62 -29.97
CA TRP A 4 16.97 -6.28 -31.25
C TRP A 4 17.88 -7.49 -31.53
N THR A 5 18.71 -7.41 -32.57
CA THR A 5 19.52 -8.52 -33.07
C THR A 5 20.92 -8.59 -32.46
N ASN A 6 21.34 -7.61 -31.65
CA ASN A 6 22.69 -7.53 -31.12
C ASN A 6 22.68 -7.58 -29.58
N ILE A 7 23.23 -8.66 -29.03
CA ILE A 7 23.48 -8.76 -27.59
C ILE A 7 24.66 -7.84 -27.27
N ALA A 8 24.48 -6.94 -26.28
CA ALA A 8 25.59 -6.13 -25.80
C ALA A 8 26.61 -7.02 -25.05
N VAL A 9 27.91 -6.69 -25.13
CA VAL A 9 28.90 -7.33 -24.26
C VAL A 9 28.69 -6.77 -22.84
N PRO A 10 28.54 -7.61 -21.79
CA PRO A 10 28.17 -7.13 -20.45
C PRO A 10 29.14 -6.09 -19.88
N ASP A 11 30.45 -6.32 -19.98
CA ASP A 11 31.48 -5.39 -19.50
C ASP A 11 31.46 -4.05 -20.25
N GLU A 12 31.23 -4.07 -21.56
CA GLU A 12 31.12 -2.84 -22.36
C GLU A 12 29.86 -2.05 -22.00
N PHE A 13 28.73 -2.74 -21.79
CA PHE A 13 27.49 -2.11 -21.33
C PHE A 13 27.67 -1.47 -19.97
N ILE A 14 28.27 -2.18 -19.00
CA ILE A 14 28.56 -1.65 -17.67
C ILE A 14 29.49 -0.45 -17.76
N ALA A 15 30.58 -0.53 -18.52
CA ALA A 15 31.53 0.57 -18.69
C ALA A 15 30.85 1.82 -19.27
N ALA A 16 30.03 1.66 -20.31
CA ALA A 16 29.29 2.75 -20.92
C ALA A 16 28.28 3.38 -19.95
N PHE A 17 27.50 2.56 -19.24
CA PHE A 17 26.51 3.06 -18.26
C PHE A 17 27.19 3.84 -17.14
N ARG A 18 28.29 3.31 -16.59
CA ARG A 18 29.07 3.96 -15.52
C ARG A 18 29.65 5.30 -15.98
N LEU A 19 30.15 5.37 -17.22
CA LEU A 19 30.67 6.62 -17.78
C LEU A 19 29.55 7.68 -17.87
N VAL A 20 28.40 7.33 -18.42
CA VAL A 20 27.27 8.27 -18.53
C VAL A 20 26.76 8.70 -17.16
N SER A 21 26.64 7.77 -16.21
CA SER A 21 26.21 8.07 -14.84
C SER A 21 27.16 9.05 -14.14
N LYS A 22 28.48 8.86 -14.28
CA LYS A 22 29.48 9.80 -13.74
C LYS A 22 29.35 11.19 -14.36
N LEU A 23 29.32 11.26 -15.70
CA LEU A 23 29.19 12.53 -16.41
C LEU A 23 27.90 13.27 -16.04
N ALA A 24 26.77 12.56 -15.90
CA ALA A 24 25.52 13.16 -15.47
C ALA A 24 25.63 13.78 -14.07
N LYS A 25 26.18 13.03 -13.11
CA LYS A 25 26.33 13.46 -11.70
C LYS A 25 27.35 14.60 -11.53
N GLU A 26 28.38 14.66 -12.38
CA GLU A 26 29.35 15.76 -12.39
C GLU A 26 28.75 17.08 -12.90
N GLN A 27 27.78 17.01 -13.82
CA GLN A 27 27.19 18.20 -14.46
C GLN A 27 25.96 18.73 -13.73
N THR A 28 25.19 17.87 -13.05
CA THR A 28 23.97 18.29 -12.35
C THR A 28 23.49 17.27 -11.33
N SER A 29 22.81 17.74 -10.29
CA SER A 29 22.09 16.92 -9.31
C SER A 29 20.66 16.56 -9.75
N ASN A 30 20.16 17.10 -10.87
CA ASN A 30 18.77 16.97 -11.29
C ASN A 30 18.52 15.79 -12.26
N ILE A 31 19.53 14.96 -12.52
CA ILE A 31 19.41 13.78 -13.36
C ILE A 31 19.44 12.54 -12.47
N ASN A 32 18.45 11.66 -12.67
CA ASN A 32 18.43 10.32 -12.10
C ASN A 32 18.69 9.29 -13.20
N MET A 33 19.54 8.32 -12.90
CA MET A 33 19.92 7.23 -13.80
C MET A 33 18.98 6.04 -13.63
N VAL A 34 18.38 5.59 -14.75
CA VAL A 34 17.51 4.41 -14.79
C VAL A 34 18.23 3.28 -15.51
N TRP A 35 18.46 2.16 -14.83
CA TRP A 35 18.87 0.93 -15.48
C TRP A 35 17.64 0.06 -15.73
N SER A 36 17.28 -0.15 -17.01
CA SER A 36 16.02 -0.79 -17.39
C SER A 36 16.21 -2.14 -18.08
N VAL A 37 15.44 -3.14 -17.63
CA VAL A 37 15.36 -4.49 -18.21
C VAL A 37 14.04 -4.69 -18.95
N ASN A 38 13.98 -5.66 -19.87
CA ASN A 38 12.70 -6.16 -20.38
C ASN A 38 12.15 -7.23 -19.41
N GLN A 39 10.84 -7.33 -19.25
CA GLN A 39 10.19 -8.35 -18.40
C GLN A 39 10.55 -9.78 -18.80
N VAL A 40 10.85 -10.00 -20.08
CA VAL A 40 11.23 -11.29 -20.66
C VAL A 40 12.16 -11.08 -21.85
N SER A 41 13.00 -12.06 -22.14
CA SER A 41 13.95 -12.05 -23.26
C SER A 41 13.99 -13.42 -23.94
N THR A 42 14.12 -13.43 -25.27
CA THR A 42 14.44 -14.65 -26.05
C THR A 42 15.89 -15.10 -25.87
N TRP A 43 16.74 -14.23 -25.33
CA TRP A 43 18.16 -14.49 -25.14
C TRP A 43 18.40 -15.19 -23.80
N ASN A 44 19.22 -16.25 -23.81
CA ASN A 44 19.69 -16.94 -22.60
C ASN A 44 20.79 -16.11 -21.90
N ILE A 45 20.39 -15.00 -21.29
CA ILE A 45 21.28 -14.05 -20.60
C ILE A 45 20.77 -13.78 -19.19
N ASN A 46 21.69 -13.44 -18.29
CA ASN A 46 21.34 -13.03 -16.93
C ASN A 46 21.42 -11.50 -16.83
N MET A 47 20.35 -10.86 -16.35
CA MET A 47 20.32 -9.41 -16.16
C MET A 47 21.42 -8.91 -15.20
N ASN A 48 21.88 -9.74 -14.26
CA ASN A 48 22.93 -9.37 -13.31
C ASN A 48 24.27 -9.10 -13.99
N ASP A 49 24.55 -9.78 -15.10
CA ASP A 49 25.79 -9.60 -15.84
C ASP A 49 25.92 -8.18 -16.39
N TYR A 50 24.79 -7.48 -16.54
CA TYR A 50 24.68 -6.13 -17.07
C TYR A 50 24.40 -5.07 -16.00
N TYR A 51 24.28 -5.45 -14.73
CA TYR A 51 23.95 -4.50 -13.67
C TYR A 51 25.19 -3.65 -13.32
N PRO A 52 25.14 -2.31 -13.51
CA PRO A 52 26.33 -1.49 -13.39
C PRO A 52 26.75 -1.21 -11.93
N GLY A 53 25.94 -1.57 -10.94
CA GLY A 53 26.23 -1.34 -9.51
C GLY A 53 25.35 -0.26 -8.89
N ASP A 54 25.08 -0.38 -7.59
CA ASP A 54 24.13 0.47 -6.87
C ASP A 54 24.59 1.94 -6.84
N GLU A 55 25.89 2.23 -6.94
CA GLU A 55 26.42 3.60 -6.95
C GLU A 55 26.10 4.36 -8.26
N PHE A 56 25.78 3.64 -9.34
CA PHE A 56 25.53 4.23 -10.67
C PHE A 56 24.05 4.31 -11.04
N VAL A 57 23.17 3.62 -10.31
CA VAL A 57 21.74 3.47 -10.62
C VAL A 57 20.89 4.11 -9.54
N ASP A 58 19.95 4.97 -9.93
CA ASP A 58 19.00 5.59 -9.01
C ASP A 58 17.66 4.85 -9.02
N TYR A 59 17.23 4.34 -10.19
CA TYR A 59 16.00 3.54 -10.35
C TYR A 59 16.22 2.30 -11.21
N ILE A 60 15.46 1.24 -10.93
CA ILE A 60 15.38 0.05 -11.78
C ILE A 60 14.15 0.18 -12.66
N GLY A 61 14.35 0.18 -13.98
CA GLY A 61 13.30 0.20 -14.97
C GLY A 61 12.88 -1.20 -15.40
N ILE A 62 11.60 -1.37 -15.71
CA ILE A 62 11.07 -2.58 -16.35
C ILE A 62 10.22 -2.16 -17.54
N SER A 63 10.53 -2.68 -18.73
CA SER A 63 9.62 -2.66 -19.88
C SER A 63 8.65 -3.83 -19.76
N ALA A 64 7.35 -3.54 -19.59
CA ALA A 64 6.33 -4.55 -19.32
C ALA A 64 5.08 -4.40 -20.21
N TYR A 65 4.97 -5.25 -21.23
CA TYR A 65 3.89 -5.22 -22.23
C TYR A 65 3.01 -6.47 -22.17
N TYR A 66 1.70 -6.27 -22.32
CA TYR A 66 0.71 -7.34 -22.33
C TYR A 66 0.02 -7.40 -23.68
N GLN A 67 -0.08 -8.61 -24.21
CA GLN A 67 -0.69 -8.90 -25.50
C GLN A 67 -1.53 -10.17 -25.41
N LYS A 68 -2.70 -10.15 -26.05
CA LYS A 68 -3.60 -11.31 -26.08
C LYS A 68 -3.01 -12.48 -26.84
N TYR A 69 -2.23 -12.20 -27.89
CA TYR A 69 -1.60 -13.21 -28.73
C TYR A 69 -0.11 -12.95 -28.85
N PHE A 70 0.71 -13.94 -28.52
CA PHE A 70 2.15 -13.84 -28.72
C PHE A 70 2.45 -13.72 -30.23
N LEU A 71 3.24 -12.72 -30.62
CA LEU A 71 3.55 -12.36 -32.01
C LEU A 71 2.32 -12.03 -32.88
N GLY A 72 1.18 -11.70 -32.27
CA GLY A 72 -0.05 -11.35 -32.99
C GLY A 72 -0.60 -12.47 -33.86
N ARG A 73 -0.49 -13.73 -33.41
CA ARG A 73 -1.07 -14.88 -34.10
C ARG A 73 -1.77 -15.80 -33.12
N ASN A 74 -2.86 -16.42 -33.54
CA ASN A 74 -3.75 -17.24 -32.69
C ASN A 74 -3.84 -18.70 -33.15
N ASP A 75 -2.96 -19.11 -34.06
CA ASP A 75 -2.90 -20.43 -34.70
C ASP A 75 -1.73 -21.29 -34.17
N TRP A 76 -1.23 -20.98 -32.97
CA TRP A 76 -0.22 -21.79 -32.28
C TRP A 76 -0.69 -23.23 -32.09
N SER A 77 0.12 -24.20 -32.54
CA SER A 77 -0.10 -25.61 -32.21
C SER A 77 0.00 -25.83 -30.70
N ASP A 78 -0.60 -26.91 -30.20
CA ASP A 78 -0.55 -27.24 -28.77
C ASP A 78 0.89 -27.31 -28.23
N SER A 79 1.84 -27.77 -29.03
CA SER A 79 3.26 -27.82 -28.68
C SER A 79 3.94 -26.44 -28.61
N GLU A 80 3.43 -25.44 -29.33
CA GLU A 80 4.02 -24.10 -29.38
C GLU A 80 3.36 -23.11 -28.40
N ARG A 81 2.19 -23.44 -27.85
CA ARG A 81 1.49 -22.61 -26.85
C ARG A 81 2.32 -22.34 -25.60
N PHE A 82 3.35 -23.14 -25.32
CA PHE A 82 4.35 -22.84 -24.29
C PHE A 82 4.99 -21.46 -24.46
N ASN A 83 5.10 -20.93 -25.69
CA ASN A 83 5.60 -19.58 -25.93
C ASN A 83 4.73 -18.52 -25.22
N GLU A 84 3.41 -18.68 -25.19
CA GLU A 84 2.54 -17.75 -24.46
C GLU A 84 2.84 -17.75 -22.95
N ILE A 85 3.23 -18.90 -22.40
CA ILE A 85 3.63 -19.05 -21.00
C ILE A 85 4.96 -18.35 -20.74
N VAL A 86 5.97 -18.59 -21.58
CA VAL A 86 7.30 -17.98 -21.44
C VAL A 86 7.22 -16.46 -21.57
N PHE A 87 6.53 -15.97 -22.59
CA PHE A 87 6.45 -14.55 -22.91
C PHE A 87 5.32 -13.82 -22.17
N LEU A 88 4.64 -14.51 -21.26
CA LEU A 88 3.55 -13.96 -20.44
C LEU A 88 2.50 -13.23 -21.31
N ALA A 89 2.04 -13.94 -22.34
CA ALA A 89 0.99 -13.49 -23.25
C ALA A 89 -0.30 -14.30 -23.03
N GLY A 90 -1.41 -13.84 -23.61
CA GLY A 90 -2.68 -14.55 -23.60
C GLY A 90 -3.16 -14.89 -22.18
N GLN A 91 -3.40 -16.19 -21.92
CA GLN A 91 -3.85 -16.66 -20.59
C GLN A 91 -2.77 -16.55 -19.50
N SER A 92 -1.49 -16.40 -19.90
CA SER A 92 -0.35 -16.26 -18.98
C SER A 92 0.01 -14.81 -18.70
N ALA A 93 -0.66 -13.85 -19.34
CA ALA A 93 -0.41 -12.44 -19.15
C ALA A 93 -0.81 -12.03 -17.74
N ASP A 94 0.17 -11.99 -16.85
CA ASP A 94 -0.01 -11.55 -15.48
C ASP A 94 1.00 -10.44 -15.15
N PRO A 95 0.52 -9.22 -14.86
CA PRO A 95 1.39 -8.09 -14.57
C PRO A 95 2.30 -8.29 -13.37
N VAL A 96 1.81 -8.93 -12.32
CA VAL A 96 2.59 -9.18 -11.10
C VAL A 96 3.71 -10.15 -11.42
N LYS A 97 3.39 -11.28 -12.08
CA LYS A 97 4.37 -12.29 -12.48
C LYS A 97 5.44 -11.73 -13.42
N ALA A 98 5.04 -10.84 -14.34
CA ALA A 98 5.95 -10.22 -15.30
C ALA A 98 7.08 -9.42 -14.66
N VAL A 99 6.84 -8.85 -13.47
CA VAL A 99 7.84 -8.03 -12.78
C VAL A 99 8.48 -8.72 -11.58
N THR A 100 7.95 -9.87 -11.13
CA THR A 100 8.38 -10.55 -9.90
C THR A 100 9.88 -10.74 -9.81
N GLU A 101 10.52 -11.27 -10.86
CA GLU A 101 11.96 -11.56 -10.79
C GLU A 101 12.79 -10.30 -10.54
N VAL A 102 12.48 -9.20 -11.24
CA VAL A 102 13.20 -7.94 -11.12
C VAL A 102 12.95 -7.31 -9.76
N VAL A 103 11.69 -7.27 -9.33
CA VAL A 103 11.32 -6.66 -8.03
C VAL A 103 11.94 -7.44 -6.88
N THR A 104 11.88 -8.78 -6.87
CA THR A 104 12.50 -9.60 -5.82
C THR A 104 14.02 -9.41 -5.76
N ARG A 105 14.66 -9.13 -6.88
CA ARG A 105 16.13 -9.03 -6.96
C ARG A 105 16.68 -7.64 -6.62
N TYR A 106 15.93 -6.58 -6.93
CA TYR A 106 16.41 -5.20 -6.80
C TYR A 106 15.53 -4.30 -5.94
N GLY A 107 14.27 -4.67 -5.69
CA GLY A 107 13.28 -3.82 -5.01
C GLY A 107 13.66 -3.44 -3.58
N ASP A 108 14.41 -4.29 -2.87
CA ASP A 108 14.88 -3.99 -1.51
C ASP A 108 16.05 -2.99 -1.49
N ARG A 109 16.66 -2.71 -2.65
CA ARG A 109 17.84 -1.84 -2.78
C ARG A 109 17.55 -0.55 -3.53
N LYS A 110 16.60 -0.58 -4.48
CA LYS A 110 16.32 0.52 -5.39
C LYS A 110 14.82 0.64 -5.66
N PRO A 111 14.28 1.87 -5.79
CA PRO A 111 12.92 2.06 -6.29
C PRO A 111 12.78 1.50 -7.70
N ILE A 112 11.63 0.88 -7.97
CA ILE A 112 11.29 0.28 -9.25
C ILE A 112 10.39 1.24 -10.03
N ILE A 113 10.55 1.30 -11.35
CA ILE A 113 9.61 1.96 -12.24
C ILE A 113 9.23 1.00 -13.38
N ILE A 114 7.96 1.01 -13.77
CA ILE A 114 7.57 0.47 -15.07
C ILE A 114 7.94 1.57 -16.07
N ALA A 115 9.12 1.41 -16.68
CA ALA A 115 9.74 2.43 -17.53
C ALA A 115 8.99 2.57 -18.86
N GLU A 116 8.44 1.47 -19.34
CA GLU A 116 7.58 1.40 -20.52
C GLU A 116 6.58 0.26 -20.31
N GLY A 117 5.32 0.44 -20.68
CA GLY A 117 4.39 -0.67 -20.60
C GLY A 117 2.99 -0.34 -21.10
N GLY A 118 2.18 -1.37 -21.29
CA GLY A 118 0.81 -1.21 -21.78
C GLY A 118 0.16 -2.52 -22.16
N ALA A 119 -1.15 -2.47 -22.40
CA ALA A 119 -1.93 -3.60 -22.87
C ALA A 119 -2.43 -3.31 -24.28
N SER A 120 -2.12 -4.21 -25.23
CA SER A 120 -2.51 -4.06 -26.64
C SER A 120 -4.02 -4.20 -26.76
N HIS A 121 -4.69 -3.21 -27.35
CA HIS A 121 -6.14 -3.21 -27.57
C HIS A 121 -6.53 -3.57 -29.00
N PHE A 122 -5.57 -3.73 -29.91
CA PHE A 122 -5.83 -4.19 -31.27
C PHE A 122 -4.62 -4.94 -31.83
N VAL A 123 -4.89 -6.05 -32.54
CA VAL A 123 -3.87 -6.89 -33.19
C VAL A 123 -4.02 -6.78 -34.70
N ARG A 124 -3.07 -6.10 -35.35
CA ARG A 124 -3.16 -5.74 -36.78
C ARG A 124 -3.10 -6.93 -37.72
N THR A 125 -2.23 -7.89 -37.43
CA THR A 125 -2.04 -9.12 -38.22
C THR A 125 -3.29 -9.98 -38.29
N LEU A 126 -4.15 -9.91 -37.26
CA LEU A 126 -5.42 -10.62 -37.18
C LEU A 126 -6.62 -9.73 -37.48
N ASN A 127 -6.41 -8.43 -37.63
CA ASN A 127 -7.45 -7.42 -37.70
C ASN A 127 -8.50 -7.58 -36.56
N GLU A 128 -8.01 -7.83 -35.33
CA GLU A 128 -8.83 -8.16 -34.17
C GLU A 128 -8.80 -7.02 -33.12
N ASP A 129 -9.98 -6.56 -32.71
CA ASP A 129 -10.16 -5.73 -31.52
C ASP A 129 -10.04 -6.59 -30.26
N THR A 130 -9.15 -6.19 -29.36
CA THR A 130 -8.85 -6.87 -28.10
C THR A 130 -9.04 -5.95 -26.90
N THR A 131 -9.80 -4.86 -27.06
CA THR A 131 -10.01 -3.81 -26.06
C THR A 131 -10.46 -4.34 -24.70
N ASP A 132 -11.45 -5.25 -24.64
CA ASP A 132 -11.93 -5.81 -23.36
C ASP A 132 -10.83 -6.58 -22.63
N TRP A 133 -10.02 -7.34 -23.38
CA TRP A 133 -8.87 -8.06 -22.83
C TRP A 133 -7.81 -7.08 -22.33
N ALA A 134 -7.54 -6.02 -23.09
CA ALA A 134 -6.58 -4.99 -22.75
C ALA A 134 -6.98 -4.23 -21.48
N ILE A 135 -8.25 -3.81 -21.38
CA ILE A 135 -8.83 -3.16 -20.20
C ILE A 135 -8.67 -4.05 -18.97
N LEU A 136 -8.95 -5.34 -19.06
CA LEU A 136 -8.79 -6.26 -17.95
C LEU A 136 -7.34 -6.31 -17.45
N HIS A 137 -6.36 -6.40 -18.36
CA HIS A 137 -4.95 -6.47 -18.00
C HIS A 137 -4.41 -5.12 -17.53
N LEU A 138 -4.96 -4.02 -18.03
CA LEU A 138 -4.68 -2.68 -17.53
C LEU A 138 -5.17 -2.52 -16.09
N LYS A 139 -6.40 -2.97 -15.78
CA LYS A 139 -6.92 -3.04 -14.40
C LYS A 139 -6.00 -3.87 -13.49
N LYS A 140 -5.62 -5.08 -13.93
CA LYS A 140 -4.66 -5.92 -13.18
C LYS A 140 -3.36 -5.17 -12.90
N MET A 141 -2.79 -4.52 -13.92
CA MET A 141 -1.52 -3.81 -13.79
C MET A 141 -1.62 -2.65 -12.78
N TYR A 142 -2.62 -1.78 -12.95
CA TYR A 142 -2.76 -0.57 -12.13
C TYR A 142 -3.23 -0.86 -10.71
N HIS A 143 -4.01 -1.91 -10.48
CA HIS A 143 -4.39 -2.28 -9.12
C HIS A 143 -3.34 -3.14 -8.41
N TYR A 144 -2.80 -4.17 -9.07
CA TYR A 144 -2.00 -5.18 -8.37
C TYR A 144 -0.53 -4.83 -8.26
N LEU A 145 0.06 -4.10 -9.22
CA LEU A 145 1.46 -3.72 -9.09
C LEU A 145 1.73 -2.86 -7.85
N PRO A 146 0.98 -1.77 -7.58
CA PRO A 146 1.18 -0.99 -6.36
C PRO A 146 0.81 -1.76 -5.09
N MET A 147 -0.12 -2.71 -5.19
CA MET A 147 -0.59 -3.52 -4.06
C MET A 147 0.42 -4.58 -3.63
N VAL A 148 0.99 -5.32 -4.59
CA VAL A 148 1.92 -6.42 -4.32
C VAL A 148 3.36 -5.92 -4.19
N TYR A 149 3.71 -4.85 -4.92
CA TYR A 149 5.06 -4.32 -5.01
C TYR A 149 5.08 -2.82 -4.69
N PRO A 150 5.03 -2.43 -3.40
CA PRO A 150 5.14 -1.03 -2.99
C PRO A 150 6.46 -0.37 -3.38
N GLN A 151 7.47 -1.14 -3.82
CA GLN A 151 8.72 -0.66 -4.40
C GLN A 151 8.52 0.05 -5.75
N ILE A 152 7.40 -0.19 -6.45
CA ILE A 152 7.07 0.48 -7.72
C ILE A 152 6.62 1.91 -7.43
N LYS A 153 7.34 2.89 -7.97
CA LYS A 153 7.14 4.33 -7.71
C LYS A 153 6.64 5.12 -8.92
N LEU A 154 6.69 4.53 -10.11
CA LEU A 154 6.23 5.15 -11.35
C LEU A 154 5.79 4.08 -12.34
N MET A 155 4.74 4.39 -13.10
CA MET A 155 4.26 3.55 -14.19
C MET A 155 4.05 4.39 -15.45
N ALA A 156 4.97 4.27 -16.41
CA ALA A 156 4.92 4.99 -17.68
C ALA A 156 4.18 4.14 -18.74
N TYR A 157 2.99 4.61 -19.13
CA TYR A 157 2.20 3.97 -20.19
C TYR A 157 2.71 4.35 -21.58
N PHE A 158 2.84 3.36 -22.45
CA PHE A 158 3.26 3.54 -23.84
C PHE A 158 2.08 3.98 -24.72
N ASP A 159 1.77 5.28 -24.70
CA ASP A 159 0.71 5.88 -25.51
C ASP A 159 1.21 6.32 -26.90
N LYS A 160 1.53 5.34 -27.76
CA LYS A 160 1.96 5.63 -29.13
C LYS A 160 1.39 4.66 -30.14
N SER A 161 0.81 5.21 -31.21
CA SER A 161 0.40 4.43 -32.38
C SER A 161 1.59 4.31 -33.32
N MET A 162 1.97 3.07 -33.60
CA MET A 162 3.03 2.73 -34.53
C MET A 162 2.44 1.87 -35.66
N PRO A 163 2.35 2.38 -36.91
CA PRO A 163 1.64 1.70 -37.99
C PRO A 163 2.21 0.33 -38.37
N ASN A 164 3.52 0.14 -38.18
CA ASN A 164 4.24 -1.08 -38.54
C ASN A 164 4.33 -2.10 -37.40
N GLU A 165 3.82 -1.77 -36.22
CA GLU A 165 3.77 -2.70 -35.10
C GLU A 165 2.56 -3.62 -35.19
N ILE A 166 2.76 -4.87 -34.75
CA ILE A 166 1.71 -5.89 -34.67
C ILE A 166 0.60 -5.45 -33.71
N ASN A 167 1.00 -4.84 -32.60
CA ASN A 167 0.14 -4.46 -31.49
C ASN A 167 -0.09 -2.94 -31.44
N GLU A 168 -1.30 -2.53 -31.09
CA GLU A 168 -1.67 -1.13 -30.90
C GLU A 168 -1.94 -0.85 -29.42
N TYR A 169 -1.20 0.11 -28.87
CA TYR A 169 -1.26 0.47 -27.45
C TYR A 169 -1.83 1.88 -27.20
N SER A 170 -1.94 2.72 -28.24
CA SER A 170 -2.30 4.11 -28.03
C SER A 170 -3.72 4.29 -27.53
N LEU A 171 -3.89 5.12 -26.51
CA LEU A 171 -5.18 5.46 -25.94
C LEU A 171 -6.04 6.20 -26.97
N SER A 172 -5.42 7.06 -27.78
CA SER A 172 -6.11 7.83 -28.83
C SER A 172 -6.86 7.00 -29.88
N LYS A 173 -6.57 5.70 -30.00
CA LYS A 173 -7.21 4.77 -30.96
C LYS A 173 -8.34 3.94 -30.34
N SER A 174 -8.57 4.02 -29.03
CA SER A 174 -9.67 3.32 -28.36
C SER A 174 -10.27 4.20 -27.25
N ALA A 175 -11.53 4.63 -27.45
CA ALA A 175 -12.24 5.45 -26.48
C ALA A 175 -12.43 4.72 -25.14
N ALA A 176 -12.77 3.43 -25.19
CA ALA A 176 -12.93 2.61 -23.99
C ALA A 176 -11.61 2.45 -23.21
N MET A 177 -10.47 2.25 -23.89
CA MET A 177 -9.16 2.27 -23.24
C MET A 177 -8.84 3.61 -22.60
N THR A 178 -9.11 4.72 -23.32
CA THR A 178 -8.89 6.07 -22.79
C THR A 178 -9.72 6.33 -21.54
N ASP A 179 -11.01 5.98 -21.57
CA ASP A 179 -11.92 6.20 -20.46
C ASP A 179 -11.55 5.38 -19.24
N GLU A 180 -11.12 4.13 -19.44
CA GLU A 180 -10.66 3.29 -18.35
C GLU A 180 -9.33 3.76 -17.77
N PHE A 181 -8.36 4.11 -18.62
CA PHE A 181 -7.07 4.64 -18.19
C PHE A 181 -7.23 5.89 -17.32
N LYS A 182 -8.15 6.81 -17.68
CA LYS A 182 -8.48 8.01 -16.90
C LYS A 182 -9.03 7.71 -15.50
N LYS A 183 -9.69 6.57 -15.30
CA LYS A 183 -10.14 6.12 -13.98
C LYS A 183 -8.96 5.54 -13.19
N LEU A 184 -8.14 4.71 -13.83
CA LEU A 184 -7.01 4.03 -13.20
C LEU A 184 -5.94 4.99 -12.67
N ILE A 185 -5.63 6.06 -13.39
CA ILE A 185 -4.65 7.07 -12.93
C ILE A 185 -5.16 7.93 -11.76
N LYS A 186 -6.44 7.83 -11.41
CA LYS A 186 -7.05 8.50 -10.26
C LYS A 186 -7.17 7.58 -9.04
N LEU A 187 -6.69 6.35 -9.13
CA LEU A 187 -6.74 5.43 -8.01
C LEU A 187 -6.02 6.00 -6.78
N PRO A 188 -6.46 5.65 -5.56
CA PRO A 188 -5.94 6.28 -4.35
C PRO A 188 -4.43 6.13 -4.16
N HIS A 189 -3.81 5.02 -4.58
CA HIS A 189 -2.35 4.83 -4.50
C HIS A 189 -1.52 5.74 -5.42
N PHE A 190 -2.14 6.40 -6.42
CA PHE A 190 -1.46 7.43 -7.23
C PHE A 190 -1.70 8.85 -6.74
N THR A 191 -2.74 9.05 -5.94
CA THR A 191 -3.22 10.40 -5.54
C THR A 191 -3.07 10.67 -4.05
N SER A 192 -2.81 9.64 -3.25
CA SER A 192 -2.72 9.66 -1.79
C SER A 192 -1.63 8.71 -1.31
N ASN A 193 -1.16 8.91 -0.07
CA ASN A 193 -0.16 8.05 0.54
C ASN A 193 -0.82 6.81 1.19
N ILE A 194 -1.34 5.91 0.36
CA ILE A 194 -1.99 4.67 0.80
C ILE A 194 -1.02 3.50 0.62
N GLY A 195 -0.87 2.70 1.67
CA GLY A 195 -0.09 1.46 1.67
C GLY A 195 -0.99 0.25 1.90
N TYR A 196 -0.56 -0.91 1.42
CA TYR A 196 -1.20 -2.18 1.68
C TYR A 196 -0.40 -2.95 2.73
N GLU A 197 -1.10 -3.49 3.72
CA GLU A 197 -0.51 -4.43 4.67
C GLU A 197 -0.86 -5.84 4.22
N LYS A 198 0.16 -6.69 4.09
CA LYS A 198 -0.05 -8.07 3.66
C LYS A 198 -0.67 -8.85 4.81
N LEU A 199 -1.84 -9.45 4.57
CA LEU A 199 -2.45 -10.36 5.52
C LEU A 199 -1.59 -11.62 5.71
N ASP A 200 -1.30 -11.96 6.96
CA ASP A 200 -0.64 -13.17 7.41
C ASP A 200 -1.26 -13.71 8.70
N ASN A 201 -0.84 -14.91 9.13
CA ASN A 201 -1.43 -15.61 10.28
C ASN A 201 -1.04 -15.02 11.65
N THR A 202 -0.40 -13.84 11.68
CA THR A 202 0.04 -13.16 12.90
C THR A 202 -0.60 -11.78 13.04
N MET A 203 -1.49 -11.41 12.13
CA MET A 203 -2.06 -10.06 12.08
C MET A 203 -2.97 -9.77 13.27
N THR A 204 -2.85 -8.54 13.78
CA THR A 204 -3.79 -7.96 14.73
C THR A 204 -4.70 -6.99 13.99
N ILE A 205 -6.01 -7.22 14.06
CA ILE A 205 -7.01 -6.38 13.40
C ILE A 205 -7.79 -5.63 14.46
N GLU A 206 -8.06 -4.35 14.23
CA GLU A 206 -8.94 -3.58 15.11
C GLU A 206 -10.39 -3.95 14.87
N LYS A 207 -11.18 -3.99 15.94
CA LYS A 207 -12.64 -4.20 15.90
C LYS A 207 -13.36 -3.03 15.24
N LYS A 208 -13.35 -3.01 13.91
CA LYS A 208 -13.99 -2.04 13.01
C LYS A 208 -14.19 -2.63 11.61
N GLU A 209 -14.84 -1.87 10.74
CA GLU A 209 -14.80 -2.13 9.31
C GLU A 209 -13.37 -2.05 8.77
N GLN A 210 -12.97 -3.10 8.04
CA GLN A 210 -11.68 -3.19 7.38
C GLN A 210 -11.88 -3.44 5.89
N GLU A 211 -11.20 -2.67 5.06
CA GLU A 211 -11.15 -2.95 3.63
C GLU A 211 -10.09 -4.00 3.33
N ILE A 212 -10.51 -5.09 2.68
CA ILE A 212 -9.68 -6.22 2.31
C ILE A 212 -9.58 -6.26 0.79
N TYR A 213 -8.37 -6.47 0.28
CA TYR A 213 -8.04 -6.53 -1.15
C TYR A 213 -7.45 -7.90 -1.48
N THR A 214 -7.80 -8.46 -2.64
CA THR A 214 -7.32 -9.79 -3.03
C THR A 214 -6.66 -9.78 -4.41
N PHE A 215 -5.38 -10.16 -4.45
CA PHE A 215 -4.70 -10.53 -5.68
C PHE A 215 -4.98 -12.00 -5.99
N VAL A 216 -5.52 -12.27 -7.19
CA VAL A 216 -5.77 -13.63 -7.66
C VAL A 216 -5.04 -13.87 -8.98
N HIS A 217 -4.19 -14.90 -9.00
CA HIS A 217 -3.60 -15.43 -10.22
C HIS A 217 -3.93 -16.92 -10.34
N ILE A 218 -4.77 -17.26 -11.32
CA ILE A 218 -5.13 -18.63 -11.66
C ILE A 218 -5.01 -18.77 -13.17
N TYR A 219 -4.13 -19.66 -13.61
CA TYR A 219 -3.87 -19.87 -15.04
C TYR A 219 -5.17 -20.18 -15.81
N GLY A 220 -5.40 -19.44 -16.90
CA GLY A 220 -6.60 -19.59 -17.73
C GLY A 220 -7.90 -19.04 -17.13
N GLN A 221 -7.89 -18.56 -15.88
CA GLN A 221 -9.07 -17.98 -15.22
C GLN A 221 -8.89 -16.48 -15.06
N LEU A 222 -9.43 -15.73 -16.02
CA LEU A 222 -9.20 -14.28 -16.09
C LEU A 222 -10.06 -13.46 -15.13
N SER A 223 -11.25 -13.96 -14.79
CA SER A 223 -12.25 -13.26 -13.97
C SER A 223 -12.94 -14.21 -12.98
N PRO A 224 -12.21 -14.76 -11.99
CA PRO A 224 -12.84 -15.52 -10.92
C PRO A 224 -13.77 -14.63 -10.07
N ILE A 225 -14.66 -15.28 -9.33
CA ILE A 225 -15.40 -14.70 -8.21
C ILE A 225 -14.61 -15.02 -6.93
N VAL A 226 -14.52 -14.04 -6.03
CA VAL A 226 -13.80 -14.13 -4.75
C VAL A 226 -14.79 -13.96 -3.61
N ASP A 227 -14.97 -15.01 -2.82
CA ASP A 227 -15.82 -15.05 -1.65
C ASP A 227 -14.99 -14.93 -0.37
N TYR A 228 -15.55 -14.23 0.63
CA TYR A 228 -14.97 -14.02 1.93
C TYR A 228 -15.85 -14.66 3.00
N TYR A 229 -15.24 -15.37 3.94
CA TYR A 229 -15.90 -15.98 5.08
C TYR A 229 -15.14 -15.65 6.36
N VAL A 230 -15.85 -15.29 7.42
CA VAL A 230 -15.28 -15.10 8.75
C VAL A 230 -15.82 -16.19 9.67
N ASP A 231 -14.92 -16.95 10.30
CA ASP A 231 -15.24 -18.12 11.13
C ASP A 231 -16.20 -19.11 10.43
N GLY A 232 -16.00 -19.29 9.12
CA GLY A 232 -16.81 -20.17 8.27
C GLY A 232 -18.15 -19.58 7.84
N VAL A 233 -18.54 -18.39 8.29
CA VAL A 233 -19.75 -17.68 7.89
C VAL A 233 -19.44 -16.79 6.69
N TRP A 234 -20.19 -16.95 5.60
CA TRP A 234 -20.04 -16.09 4.41
C TRP A 234 -20.36 -14.63 4.75
N THR A 235 -19.53 -13.69 4.30
CA THR A 235 -19.73 -12.26 4.53
C THR A 235 -19.90 -11.47 3.24
N ASN A 236 -19.05 -11.70 2.24
CA ASN A 236 -19.02 -10.89 1.02
C ASN A 236 -18.54 -11.69 -0.19
N SER A 237 -18.81 -11.17 -1.39
CA SER A 237 -18.32 -11.69 -2.67
C SER A 237 -17.93 -10.56 -3.62
N SER A 238 -16.85 -10.71 -4.38
CA SER A 238 -16.44 -9.78 -5.43
C SER A 238 -16.12 -10.49 -6.74
N ASN A 239 -16.56 -9.92 -7.86
CA ASN A 239 -16.26 -10.38 -9.21
C ASN A 239 -15.52 -9.31 -10.03
N GLU A 240 -15.06 -8.22 -9.39
CA GLU A 240 -14.36 -7.12 -10.04
C GLU A 240 -13.00 -6.90 -9.37
N ILE A 241 -11.95 -6.71 -10.17
CA ILE A 241 -10.60 -6.35 -9.71
C ILE A 241 -10.66 -5.00 -8.98
N PRO A 242 -10.02 -4.85 -7.80
CA PRO A 242 -9.06 -5.75 -7.11
C PRO A 242 -9.69 -6.73 -6.11
N TYR A 243 -10.91 -7.16 -6.39
CA TYR A 243 -11.72 -8.05 -5.56
C TYR A 243 -11.98 -7.51 -4.15
N ASN A 244 -11.84 -6.20 -3.93
CA ASN A 244 -11.90 -5.64 -2.59
C ASN A 244 -13.32 -5.62 -2.01
N LYS A 245 -13.39 -5.79 -0.70
CA LYS A 245 -14.62 -5.65 0.10
C LYS A 245 -14.32 -5.08 1.47
N VAL A 246 -15.29 -4.33 2.00
CA VAL A 246 -15.32 -3.93 3.41
C VAL A 246 -15.93 -5.06 4.20
N ILE A 247 -15.19 -5.60 5.16
CA ILE A 247 -15.66 -6.59 6.12
C ILE A 247 -15.82 -5.91 7.47
N ASP A 248 -17.01 -6.02 8.07
CA ASP A 248 -17.30 -5.47 9.38
C ASP A 248 -16.96 -6.47 10.50
N PHE A 249 -15.89 -6.19 11.25
CA PHE A 249 -15.49 -6.98 12.41
C PHE A 249 -16.10 -6.46 13.72
N SER A 250 -16.89 -5.38 13.70
CA SER A 250 -17.35 -4.68 14.90
C SER A 250 -18.26 -5.52 15.81
N ASN A 251 -18.89 -6.56 15.26
CA ASN A 251 -19.81 -7.43 16.00
C ASN A 251 -19.16 -8.73 16.50
N LEU A 252 -17.88 -8.97 16.20
CA LEU A 252 -17.17 -10.16 16.66
C LEU A 252 -16.67 -9.99 18.10
N PRO A 253 -16.56 -11.08 18.88
CA PRO A 253 -15.87 -11.06 20.16
C PRO A 253 -14.39 -10.71 19.96
N LEU A 254 -13.71 -10.28 21.03
CA LEU A 254 -12.26 -10.10 20.97
C LEU A 254 -11.57 -11.48 20.99
N GLY A 255 -10.39 -11.56 20.38
CA GLY A 255 -9.58 -12.78 20.36
C GLY A 255 -9.33 -13.30 18.94
N TYR A 256 -9.00 -14.59 18.84
CA TYR A 256 -8.62 -15.20 17.57
C TYR A 256 -9.81 -15.56 16.70
N HIS A 257 -9.72 -15.20 15.43
CA HIS A 257 -10.70 -15.44 14.37
C HIS A 257 -9.99 -15.92 13.10
N ASN A 258 -10.78 -16.42 12.15
CA ASN A 258 -10.29 -16.89 10.87
C ASN A 258 -10.99 -16.17 9.71
N LEU A 259 -10.22 -15.70 8.73
CA LEU A 259 -10.71 -15.22 7.44
C LEU A 259 -10.36 -16.24 6.35
N LYS A 260 -11.38 -16.83 5.72
CA LYS A 260 -11.21 -17.65 4.52
C LYS A 260 -11.55 -16.86 3.27
N VAL A 261 -10.68 -16.94 2.27
CA VAL A 261 -10.85 -16.35 0.94
C VAL A 261 -10.91 -17.47 -0.08
N VAL A 262 -11.97 -17.50 -0.90
CA VAL A 262 -12.22 -18.57 -1.88
C VAL A 262 -12.35 -17.96 -3.28
N ALA A 263 -11.53 -18.42 -4.23
CA ALA A 263 -11.65 -18.06 -5.64
C ALA A 263 -12.31 -19.20 -6.43
N HIS A 264 -13.39 -18.91 -7.14
CA HIS A 264 -14.19 -19.90 -7.87
C HIS A 264 -14.77 -19.33 -9.18
N ASN A 265 -15.38 -20.18 -10.01
CA ASN A 265 -16.16 -19.73 -11.17
C ASN A 265 -17.65 -19.54 -10.84
N GLY A 266 -18.41 -19.03 -11.82
CA GLY A 266 -19.86 -18.81 -11.68
C GLY A 266 -20.70 -20.07 -11.43
N ASN A 267 -20.15 -21.26 -11.67
CA ASN A 267 -20.82 -22.54 -11.41
C ASN A 267 -20.41 -23.14 -10.04
N GLY A 268 -19.61 -22.43 -9.25
CA GLY A 268 -19.16 -22.86 -7.92
C GLY A 268 -17.94 -23.79 -7.90
N THR A 269 -17.27 -24.02 -9.04
CA THR A 269 -15.98 -24.76 -9.03
C THR A 269 -14.92 -23.91 -8.36
N VAL A 270 -14.44 -24.36 -7.21
CA VAL A 270 -13.34 -23.73 -6.48
C VAL A 270 -12.02 -23.98 -7.21
N PHE A 271 -11.29 -22.91 -7.46
CA PHE A 271 -9.95 -22.94 -8.05
C PHE A 271 -8.86 -22.89 -6.99
N TYR A 272 -9.09 -22.07 -5.95
CA TYR A 272 -8.14 -21.86 -4.86
C TYR A 272 -8.89 -21.37 -3.64
N GLU A 273 -8.44 -21.76 -2.46
CA GLU A 273 -8.89 -21.19 -1.20
C GLU A 273 -7.71 -21.03 -0.25
N LYS A 274 -7.79 -20.03 0.62
CA LYS A 274 -6.79 -19.79 1.64
C LYS A 274 -7.41 -19.18 2.89
N GLU A 275 -6.89 -19.59 4.03
CA GLU A 275 -7.29 -19.12 5.34
C GLU A 275 -6.20 -18.29 6.00
N TYR A 276 -6.62 -17.34 6.82
CA TYR A 276 -5.77 -16.44 7.58
C TYR A 276 -6.32 -16.31 9.00
N ASP A 277 -5.51 -16.68 9.97
CA ASP A 277 -5.84 -16.44 11.37
C ASP A 277 -5.45 -15.02 11.76
N PHE A 278 -6.31 -14.33 12.50
CA PHE A 278 -6.05 -12.99 13.00
C PHE A 278 -6.55 -12.84 14.43
N ASN A 279 -5.89 -11.96 15.19
CA ASN A 279 -6.33 -11.58 16.53
C ASN A 279 -7.10 -10.26 16.47
N LEU A 280 -8.38 -10.28 16.79
CA LEU A 280 -9.22 -9.09 16.87
C LEU A 280 -9.04 -8.41 18.22
N VAL A 281 -8.64 -7.15 18.18
CA VAL A 281 -8.42 -6.32 19.37
C VAL A 281 -9.33 -5.11 19.37
N GLU A 282 -9.50 -4.52 20.55
CA GLU A 282 -10.20 -3.24 20.63
C GLU A 282 -9.50 -2.19 19.79
N ARG A 283 -10.31 -1.38 19.13
CA ARG A 283 -9.81 -0.31 18.28
C ARG A 283 -9.08 0.72 19.14
N ARG A 284 -7.81 0.99 18.86
CA ARG A 284 -6.99 1.86 19.71
C ARG A 284 -7.33 3.32 19.50
N ILE A 285 -7.14 4.11 20.55
CA ILE A 285 -7.27 5.55 20.49
C ILE A 285 -5.91 6.14 20.12
N SER A 286 -5.86 6.93 19.05
CA SER A 286 -4.67 7.69 18.65
C SER A 286 -4.76 9.13 19.17
N VAL A 287 -3.62 9.77 19.39
CA VAL A 287 -3.54 11.19 19.75
C VAL A 287 -2.55 11.88 18.82
N THR A 288 -2.90 13.07 18.32
CA THR A 288 -2.00 13.91 17.53
C THR A 288 -1.87 15.30 18.17
N LEU A 289 -0.68 15.88 18.11
CA LEU A 289 -0.39 17.25 18.51
C LEU A 289 0.23 17.99 17.33
N ASN A 290 -0.43 19.05 16.85
CA ASN A 290 0.00 19.80 15.66
C ASN A 290 0.32 18.89 14.47
N SER A 291 -0.58 17.92 14.21
CA SER A 291 -0.46 16.87 13.19
C SER A 291 0.57 15.78 13.43
N ASN A 292 1.40 15.86 14.49
CA ASN A 292 2.34 14.81 14.84
C ASN A 292 1.67 13.76 15.73
N LYS A 293 1.73 12.48 15.35
CA LYS A 293 1.22 11.38 16.17
C LYS A 293 2.07 11.23 17.44
N LEU A 294 1.40 11.21 18.59
CA LEU A 294 2.04 10.91 19.86
C LEU A 294 2.04 9.40 20.12
N LEU A 295 3.16 8.90 20.63
CA LEU A 295 3.33 7.52 21.02
C LEU A 295 3.27 7.41 22.54
N PHE A 296 2.64 6.34 23.01
CA PHE A 296 2.48 6.07 24.42
C PHE A 296 2.97 4.67 24.75
N ASP A 297 3.49 4.50 25.95
CA ASP A 297 3.82 3.20 26.53
C ASP A 297 2.62 2.54 27.23
N THR A 298 1.55 3.31 27.45
CA THR A 298 0.23 2.85 27.88
C THR A 298 -0.81 3.48 26.96
N ASP A 299 -1.66 2.67 26.34
CA ASP A 299 -2.66 3.17 25.39
C ASP A 299 -3.65 4.13 26.08
N PRO A 300 -4.11 5.20 25.40
CA PRO A 300 -5.23 5.99 25.87
C PRO A 300 -6.50 5.14 25.98
N ILE A 301 -7.35 5.47 26.94
CA ILE A 301 -8.59 4.73 27.22
C ILE A 301 -9.79 5.67 27.17
N MET A 302 -10.99 5.10 27.07
CA MET A 302 -12.24 5.84 27.14
C MET A 302 -13.03 5.38 28.36
N ILE A 303 -13.39 6.32 29.24
CA ILE A 303 -14.23 6.10 30.43
C ILE A 303 -15.36 7.12 30.38
N ASN A 304 -16.62 6.68 30.46
CA ASN A 304 -17.81 7.56 30.47
C ASN A 304 -17.78 8.62 29.35
N ASP A 305 -17.50 8.20 28.11
CA ASP A 305 -17.37 9.09 26.94
C ASP A 305 -16.32 10.22 27.11
N ARG A 306 -15.30 9.99 27.93
CA ARG A 306 -14.11 10.83 28.04
C ARG A 306 -12.88 10.03 27.69
N THR A 307 -12.07 10.60 26.80
CA THR A 307 -10.77 10.02 26.47
C THR A 307 -9.76 10.46 27.52
N LEU A 308 -9.18 9.48 28.21
CA LEU A 308 -8.10 9.67 29.15
C LEU A 308 -6.79 9.25 28.49
N VAL A 309 -5.77 10.12 28.59
CA VAL A 309 -4.47 9.93 27.95
C VAL A 309 -3.35 9.94 28.99
N PRO A 310 -2.22 9.25 28.76
CA PRO A 310 -1.06 9.35 29.63
C PRO A 310 -0.57 10.80 29.72
N MET A 311 -0.74 11.38 30.90
CA MET A 311 -0.61 12.82 31.14
C MET A 311 0.79 13.34 30.80
N ARG A 312 1.82 12.61 31.25
CA ARG A 312 3.24 12.97 31.07
C ARG A 312 3.63 13.17 29.60
N ALA A 313 3.25 12.23 28.72
CA ALA A 313 3.62 12.29 27.31
C ALA A 313 3.05 13.53 26.60
N ILE A 314 1.82 13.93 26.92
CA ILE A 314 1.23 15.15 26.34
C ILE A 314 1.94 16.40 26.87
N PHE A 315 2.15 16.46 28.19
CA PHE A 315 2.79 17.60 28.84
C PHE A 315 4.21 17.82 28.34
N GLU A 316 5.03 16.77 28.28
CA GLU A 316 6.40 16.83 27.76
C GLU A 316 6.40 17.22 26.26
N ALA A 317 5.49 16.67 25.45
CA ALA A 317 5.33 17.08 24.05
C ALA A 317 4.92 18.55 23.88
N MET A 318 4.29 19.14 24.89
CA MET A 318 3.90 20.55 24.94
C MET A 318 4.91 21.43 25.71
N GLY A 319 6.09 20.89 26.08
CA GLY A 319 7.19 21.60 26.72
C GLY A 319 7.02 21.83 28.22
N ALA A 320 6.26 20.98 28.91
CA ALA A 320 6.05 21.04 30.35
C ALA A 320 6.97 20.08 31.11
N GLU A 321 7.34 20.46 32.34
CA GLU A 321 7.94 19.57 33.31
C GLU A 321 6.85 18.90 34.17
N VAL A 322 7.00 17.61 34.47
CA VAL A 322 6.02 16.83 35.24
C VAL A 322 6.69 16.15 36.45
N GLU A 323 6.27 16.57 37.64
CA GLU A 323 6.65 16.02 38.94
C GLU A 323 5.54 15.10 39.47
N TRP A 324 5.94 13.97 40.08
CA TRP A 324 5.05 13.03 40.76
C TRP A 324 5.39 12.97 42.25
N LYS A 325 4.40 13.19 43.11
CA LYS A 325 4.52 13.05 44.56
C LYS A 325 3.85 11.75 44.99
N GLU A 326 4.66 10.76 45.31
CA GLU A 326 4.19 9.40 45.60
C GLU A 326 3.32 9.32 46.87
N ASP A 327 3.71 10.02 47.94
CA ASP A 327 3.00 9.98 49.24
C ASP A 327 1.55 10.46 49.15
N THR A 328 1.27 11.43 48.29
CA THR A 328 -0.05 12.04 48.13
C THR A 328 -0.74 11.64 46.84
N GLN A 329 -0.07 10.88 45.98
CA GLN A 329 -0.52 10.57 44.63
C GLN A 329 -0.88 11.82 43.81
N THR A 330 -0.05 12.86 43.95
CA THR A 330 -0.27 14.18 43.34
C THR A 330 0.68 14.38 42.16
N ILE A 331 0.14 14.87 41.06
CA ILE A 331 0.89 15.28 39.88
C ILE A 331 0.96 16.80 39.85
N ILE A 332 2.17 17.33 39.62
CA ILE A 332 2.39 18.76 39.42
C ILE A 332 3.06 18.95 38.07
N SER A 333 2.45 19.74 37.20
CA SER A 333 2.98 20.07 35.88
C SER A 333 3.17 21.57 35.74
N LYS A 334 4.30 21.99 35.15
CA LYS A 334 4.62 23.42 34.93
C LYS A 334 5.09 23.65 33.50
N ALA A 335 4.46 24.61 32.82
CA ALA A 335 4.87 25.05 31.48
C ALA A 335 4.45 26.49 31.22
N ASN A 336 5.34 27.31 30.66
CA ASN A 336 5.01 28.65 30.14
C ASN A 336 4.17 29.53 31.11
N GLY A 337 4.44 29.46 32.42
CA GLY A 337 3.71 30.23 33.44
C GLY A 337 2.36 29.63 33.86
N VAL A 338 2.03 28.42 33.41
CA VAL A 338 0.89 27.61 33.86
C VAL A 338 1.39 26.53 34.81
N SER A 339 0.82 26.46 36.01
CA SER A 339 1.01 25.40 36.99
C SER A 339 -0.28 24.62 37.14
N ILE A 340 -0.21 23.31 36.94
CA ILE A 340 -1.35 22.39 37.04
C ILE A 340 -1.05 21.39 38.16
N GLU A 341 -2.00 21.21 39.07
CA GLU A 341 -1.92 20.24 40.16
C GLU A 341 -3.18 19.38 40.17
N MET A 342 -2.98 18.07 40.33
CA MET A 342 -4.04 17.06 40.26
C MET A 342 -3.73 15.90 41.19
N GLN A 343 -4.73 15.28 41.78
CA GLN A 343 -4.58 14.08 42.61
C GLN A 343 -5.34 12.90 41.99
N ILE A 344 -4.78 11.69 42.09
CA ILE A 344 -5.47 10.47 41.64
C ILE A 344 -6.76 10.29 42.45
N GLY A 345 -7.86 10.01 41.76
CA GLY A 345 -9.18 9.81 42.38
C GLY A 345 -9.87 11.11 42.85
N ASP A 346 -9.27 12.28 42.61
CA ASP A 346 -9.89 13.57 42.86
C ASP A 346 -10.33 14.19 41.54
N ASN A 347 -11.60 14.56 41.43
CA ASN A 347 -12.13 15.23 40.24
C ASN A 347 -11.84 16.73 40.25
N ILE A 348 -11.09 17.26 41.21
CA ILE A 348 -10.65 18.66 41.23
C ILE A 348 -9.21 18.76 40.71
N MET A 349 -9.03 19.60 39.68
CA MET A 349 -7.74 20.04 39.17
C MET A 349 -7.51 21.51 39.54
N THR A 350 -6.31 21.87 39.96
CA THR A 350 -5.94 23.27 40.20
C THR A 350 -5.06 23.79 39.07
N VAL A 351 -5.47 24.88 38.41
CA VAL A 351 -4.67 25.58 37.38
C VAL A 351 -4.39 27.00 37.85
N ASN A 352 -3.12 27.34 38.08
CA ASN A 352 -2.70 28.65 38.59
C ASN A 352 -3.53 29.11 39.82
N SER A 353 -3.70 28.19 40.78
CA SER A 353 -4.50 28.38 42.01
C SER A 353 -6.02 28.52 41.82
N LYS A 354 -6.57 28.20 40.64
CA LYS A 354 -8.01 28.10 40.40
C LYS A 354 -8.44 26.65 40.25
N GLU A 355 -9.49 26.27 40.95
CA GLU A 355 -10.08 24.93 40.86
C GLU A 355 -10.93 24.78 39.59
N ILE A 356 -10.78 23.62 38.95
CA ILE A 356 -11.51 23.18 37.76
C ILE A 356 -12.02 21.77 38.05
N ILE A 357 -13.33 21.56 37.90
CA ILE A 357 -13.94 20.23 38.05
C ILE A 357 -13.73 19.45 36.75
N LEU A 358 -13.17 18.25 36.88
CA LEU A 358 -12.95 17.30 35.81
C LEU A 358 -14.21 16.47 35.58
N ASP A 359 -14.51 16.18 34.31
CA ASP A 359 -15.62 15.30 33.94
C ASP A 359 -15.40 13.84 34.42
N VAL A 360 -14.14 13.41 34.51
CA VAL A 360 -13.71 12.11 35.05
C VAL A 360 -12.44 12.34 35.86
N GLU A 361 -12.34 11.68 37.01
CA GLU A 361 -11.16 11.77 37.86
C GLU A 361 -9.89 11.19 37.18
N PRO A 362 -8.69 11.67 37.55
CA PRO A 362 -7.44 11.07 37.12
C PRO A 362 -7.32 9.66 37.66
N VAL A 363 -6.91 8.72 36.80
CA VAL A 363 -6.78 7.31 37.17
C VAL A 363 -5.36 6.81 37.00
N LEU A 364 -4.97 5.83 37.80
CA LEU A 364 -3.74 5.07 37.60
C LEU A 364 -4.07 3.81 36.77
N PHE A 365 -3.56 3.74 35.54
CA PHE A 365 -3.78 2.62 34.63
C PHE A 365 -2.47 2.24 33.95
N GLY A 366 -2.11 0.94 33.94
CA GLY A 366 -0.86 0.47 33.36
C GLY A 366 0.41 1.07 34.00
N GLY A 367 0.32 1.55 35.25
CA GLY A 367 1.43 2.28 35.91
C GLY A 367 1.65 3.70 35.37
N ARG A 368 0.66 4.27 34.68
CA ARG A 368 0.65 5.66 34.21
C ARG A 368 -0.56 6.39 34.78
N THR A 369 -0.42 7.69 35.02
CA THR A 369 -1.54 8.57 35.31
C THR A 369 -2.22 8.97 34.01
N LEU A 370 -3.51 8.64 33.89
CA LEU A 370 -4.33 9.00 32.76
C LEU A 370 -5.34 10.08 33.17
N VAL A 371 -5.49 11.09 32.32
CA VAL A 371 -6.28 12.32 32.61
C VAL A 371 -7.18 12.65 31.42
N PRO A 372 -8.40 13.18 31.62
CA PRO A 372 -9.25 13.63 30.52
C PRO A 372 -8.53 14.67 29.66
N ILE A 373 -8.35 14.35 28.37
CA ILE A 373 -7.53 15.19 27.49
C ILE A 373 -8.02 16.64 27.42
N ARG A 374 -9.35 16.84 27.43
CA ARG A 374 -9.95 18.18 27.30
C ARG A 374 -9.50 19.12 28.40
N ALA A 375 -9.50 18.66 29.66
CA ALA A 375 -9.07 19.47 30.79
C ALA A 375 -7.61 19.91 30.63
N LEU A 376 -6.77 19.00 30.15
CA LEU A 376 -5.34 19.26 29.91
C LEU A 376 -5.13 20.27 28.78
N THR A 377 -5.81 20.09 27.64
CA THR A 377 -5.65 20.98 26.49
C THR A 377 -6.18 22.38 26.77
N GLU A 378 -7.34 22.49 27.43
CA GLU A 378 -7.93 23.79 27.82
C GLU A 378 -7.02 24.54 28.80
N ALA A 379 -6.48 23.87 29.81
CA ALA A 379 -5.56 24.47 30.77
C ALA A 379 -4.26 25.00 30.11
N MET A 380 -3.84 24.38 29.01
CA MET A 380 -2.64 24.78 28.25
C MET A 380 -2.93 25.69 27.05
N GLY A 381 -4.19 26.12 26.87
CA GLY A 381 -4.61 27.00 25.77
C GLY A 381 -4.60 26.34 24.38
N ALA A 382 -4.73 25.02 24.31
CA ALA A 382 -4.85 24.27 23.06
C ALA A 382 -6.30 23.85 22.79
N ASN A 383 -6.64 23.70 21.52
CA ASN A 383 -7.92 23.16 21.09
C ASN A 383 -7.83 21.64 20.94
N VAL A 384 -8.90 20.94 21.32
CA VAL A 384 -9.03 19.50 21.14
C VAL A 384 -10.29 19.17 20.36
N SER A 385 -10.17 18.27 19.39
CA SER A 385 -11.30 17.64 18.71
C SER A 385 -11.13 16.13 18.68
N TRP A 386 -12.24 15.45 18.40
CA TRP A 386 -12.30 14.01 18.26
C TRP A 386 -12.71 13.67 16.83
N ASP A 387 -11.95 12.77 16.21
CA ASP A 387 -12.29 12.16 14.92
C ASP A 387 -12.79 10.74 15.16
N ASP A 388 -14.11 10.55 15.08
CA ASP A 388 -14.78 9.25 15.21
C ASP A 388 -14.30 8.24 14.16
N ASN A 389 -14.05 8.69 12.93
CA ASN A 389 -13.67 7.83 11.82
C ASN A 389 -12.28 7.25 11.99
N THR A 390 -11.38 7.94 12.70
CA THR A 390 -10.03 7.45 12.97
C THR A 390 -9.80 7.07 14.44
N ARG A 391 -10.77 7.32 15.33
CA ARG A 391 -10.61 7.27 16.81
C ARG A 391 -9.38 8.07 17.26
N THR A 392 -9.24 9.27 16.70
CA THR A 392 -8.10 10.14 16.96
C THR A 392 -8.52 11.37 17.74
N VAL A 393 -7.83 11.62 18.84
CA VAL A 393 -7.81 12.92 19.49
C VAL A 393 -6.87 13.83 18.72
N VAL A 394 -7.37 14.95 18.24
CA VAL A 394 -6.59 15.95 17.50
C VAL A 394 -6.40 17.18 18.37
N ILE A 395 -5.15 17.47 18.72
CA ILE A 395 -4.75 18.64 19.51
C ILE A 395 -4.07 19.64 18.59
N VAL A 396 -4.56 20.88 18.60
CA VAL A 396 -3.99 22.00 17.85
C VAL A 396 -3.71 23.15 18.80
N LYS A 397 -2.48 23.65 18.79
CA LYS A 397 -2.05 24.78 19.60
C LYS A 397 -1.69 25.98 18.74
#